data_AF-A0A852G208-F1
#
_entry.id   AF-A0A852G208-F1
#
_cell.length_a   1.000
_cell.length_b   1.000
_cell.length_c   1.000
_cell.angle_alpha   90.00
_cell.angle_beta   90.00
_cell.angle_gamma   90.00
#
_symmetry.space_group_name_H-M   'P 1'
#
loop_
_entity.id
_entity.type
_entity.pdbx_description
1 polymer ?
#
loop_
_entity_poly.entity_id
_entity_poly.type
_entity_poly.pdbx_seq_one_letter_code
_entity_poly.pdbx_strand_id
1 'polypeptide(L)'
;LMNAAVAQGVEPAQIAQHCDSVSLCFSKGLGAPAGAVLAGSRRTRRPRCAGTTTTPGALRKVPPGPGCAGMYRHARRCPAVLGAWHHPWMATLGLQAGIPALDSPLCSISPAAVETNIVMVNVQGAWPSPAELCARLRAVSEEEEAETGQAVSVLLLPWSARTLRAVWHRDISARDTELARRKLEFVARKCQE
;
A
#
# COMPACT_ATOMS: atom_id res chain seq x y z
N LEU A 1 1.25 11.30 -3.28
CA LEU A 1 1.89 12.44 -2.61
C LEU A 1 2.86 11.96 -1.52
N MET A 2 2.38 11.45 -0.39
CA MET A 2 3.27 11.14 0.74
C MET A 2 4.36 10.13 0.44
N ASN A 3 4.00 8.99 -0.15
CA ASN A 3 5.01 7.96 -0.47
C ASN A 3 6.05 8.48 -1.48
N ALA A 4 5.65 9.34 -2.42
CA ALA A 4 6.58 9.98 -3.37
C ALA A 4 7.49 11.02 -2.70
N ALA A 5 6.95 11.81 -1.77
CA ALA A 5 7.73 12.79 -1.00
C ALA A 5 8.82 12.10 -0.16
N VAL A 6 8.45 11.00 0.52
CA VAL A 6 9.40 10.18 1.29
C VAL A 6 10.45 9.53 0.38
N ALA A 7 10.03 8.93 -0.74
CA ALA A 7 10.96 8.27 -1.68
C ALA A 7 11.98 9.25 -2.30
N GLN A 8 11.56 10.50 -2.56
CA GLN A 8 12.44 11.54 -3.10
C GLN A 8 13.22 12.31 -2.02
N GLY A 9 12.93 12.09 -0.74
CA GLY A 9 13.55 12.85 0.36
C GLY A 9 13.21 14.34 0.35
N VAL A 10 12.03 14.71 -0.14
CA VAL A 10 11.57 16.11 -0.28
C VAL A 10 10.33 16.36 0.57
N GLU A 11 10.11 17.62 0.91
CA GLU A 11 8.87 18.04 1.57
C GLU A 11 7.67 17.88 0.61
N PRO A 12 6.49 17.41 1.08
CA PRO A 12 5.30 17.28 0.22
C PRO A 12 4.91 18.59 -0.48
N ALA A 13 5.23 19.74 0.13
CA ALA A 13 5.00 21.06 -0.45
C ALA A 13 5.78 21.27 -1.76
N GLN A 14 6.99 20.72 -1.87
CA GLN A 14 7.83 20.83 -3.08
C GLN A 14 7.23 20.07 -4.26
N ILE A 15 6.46 19.00 -4.02
CA ILE A 15 5.69 18.31 -5.07
C ILE A 15 4.39 19.07 -5.35
N ALA A 16 3.69 19.49 -4.30
CA ALA A 16 2.37 20.12 -4.40
C ALA A 16 2.39 21.51 -5.08
N GLN A 17 3.50 22.24 -5.02
CA GLN A 17 3.62 23.59 -5.60
C GLN A 17 3.40 23.62 -7.12
N HIS A 18 3.56 22.49 -7.80
CA HIS A 18 3.37 22.36 -9.25
C HIS A 18 1.91 22.05 -9.64
N CYS A 19 0.97 22.06 -8.69
CA CYS A 19 -0.43 21.73 -8.90
C CYS A 19 -1.36 22.83 -8.38
N ASP A 20 -2.42 23.15 -9.13
CA ASP A 20 -3.48 24.10 -8.71
C ASP A 20 -4.36 23.59 -7.55
N SER A 21 -4.43 22.26 -7.42
CA SER A 21 -5.14 21.58 -6.34
C SER A 21 -4.54 20.20 -6.09
N VAL A 22 -4.65 19.72 -4.84
CA VAL A 22 -4.09 18.45 -4.39
C VAL A 22 -5.11 17.72 -3.54
N SER A 23 -5.36 16.45 -3.84
CA SER A 23 -6.14 15.57 -2.96
C SER A 23 -5.22 14.64 -2.17
N LEU A 24 -5.51 14.45 -0.90
CA LEU A 24 -4.79 13.56 0.00
C LEU A 24 -5.78 12.67 0.77
N CYS A 25 -5.63 11.35 0.64
CA CYS A 25 -6.38 10.39 1.44
C CYS A 25 -5.65 10.09 2.75
N PHE A 26 -6.37 10.10 3.87
CA PHE A 26 -5.83 9.68 5.16
C PHE A 26 -5.97 8.17 5.41
N SER A 27 -6.86 7.49 4.67
CA SER A 27 -7.19 6.08 4.88
C SER A 27 -6.34 5.08 4.10
N LYS A 28 -5.14 5.47 3.68
CA LYS A 28 -4.17 4.60 3.00
C LYS A 28 -2.96 4.36 3.91
N GLY A 29 -1.73 4.62 3.46
CA GLY A 29 -0.53 4.50 4.32
C GLY A 29 -0.57 5.38 5.60
N LEU A 30 -1.39 6.45 5.58
CA LEU A 30 -1.65 7.30 6.75
C LEU A 30 -2.64 6.70 7.76
N GLY A 31 -3.27 5.56 7.44
CA GLY A 31 -4.04 4.66 8.32
C GLY A 31 -5.06 5.31 9.24
N ALA A 32 -5.69 6.40 8.81
CA ALA A 32 -6.96 6.83 9.37
C ALA A 32 -8.07 5.87 8.92
N PRO A 33 -9.14 5.67 9.71
CA PRO A 33 -10.22 4.76 9.33
C PRO A 33 -10.98 5.21 8.07
N ALA A 34 -11.08 6.53 7.85
CA ALA A 34 -11.69 7.09 6.67
C ALA A 34 -11.21 8.53 6.41
N GLY A 35 -11.45 9.01 5.19
CA GLY A 35 -11.44 10.42 4.86
C GLY A 35 -10.31 10.87 3.94
N ALA A 36 -10.55 11.99 3.27
CA ALA A 36 -9.63 12.65 2.37
C ALA A 36 -9.83 14.17 2.45
N VAL A 37 -8.80 14.91 2.07
CA VAL A 37 -8.84 16.37 1.94
C VAL A 37 -8.54 16.77 0.50
N LEU A 38 -9.13 17.89 0.08
CA LEU A 38 -8.78 18.59 -1.15
C LEU A 38 -8.25 19.98 -0.79
N ALA A 39 -6.99 20.24 -1.12
CA ALA A 39 -6.32 21.52 -0.95
C ALA A 39 -6.24 22.25 -2.30
N GLY A 40 -6.30 23.59 -2.27
CA GLY A 40 -6.22 24.43 -3.46
C GLY A 40 -6.49 25.90 -3.13
N SER A 41 -6.18 26.79 -4.08
CA SER A 41 -6.50 28.20 -3.97
C SER A 41 -8.01 28.42 -3.74
N ARG A 42 -8.39 29.58 -3.18
CA ARG A 42 -9.82 29.91 -2.96
C ARG A 42 -10.62 29.88 -4.27
N ARG A 43 -9.99 30.29 -5.37
CA ARG A 43 -10.57 30.30 -6.72
C ARG A 43 -10.84 28.88 -7.24
N THR A 44 -9.95 27.92 -6.99
CA THR A 44 -10.07 26.53 -7.47
C THR A 44 -10.98 25.65 -6.60
N ARG A 45 -11.20 26.01 -5.32
CA ARG A 45 -12.15 25.30 -4.43
C ARG A 45 -13.63 25.53 -4.77
N ARG A 46 -13.97 26.74 -5.26
CA ARG A 46 -15.35 27.23 -5.36
C ARG A 46 -16.27 26.40 -6.31
N PRO A 47 -15.82 25.94 -7.49
CA PRO A 47 -16.68 25.13 -8.38
C PRO A 47 -16.72 23.64 -8.01
N ARG A 48 -15.71 23.10 -7.33
CA ARG A 48 -15.54 21.64 -7.14
C ARG A 48 -16.24 21.09 -5.90
N CYS A 49 -16.45 21.92 -4.87
CA CYS A 49 -17.29 21.58 -3.71
C CYS A 49 -18.79 21.50 -4.04
N ALA A 50 -19.24 22.08 -5.17
CA ALA A 50 -20.63 22.01 -5.60
C ALA A 50 -20.98 20.64 -6.26
N GLY A 51 -20.01 20.02 -6.95
CA GLY A 51 -20.19 18.79 -7.73
C GLY A 51 -20.08 17.47 -6.94
N THR A 52 -19.76 17.48 -5.64
CA THR A 52 -19.64 16.25 -4.83
C THR A 52 -20.98 15.71 -4.29
N THR A 53 -22.11 16.22 -4.79
CA THR A 53 -23.45 15.86 -4.31
C THR A 53 -23.98 14.55 -4.94
N THR A 54 -23.32 14.00 -5.96
CA THR A 54 -23.90 12.95 -6.83
C THR A 54 -23.08 11.67 -6.96
N THR A 55 -22.13 11.38 -6.06
CA THR A 55 -21.36 10.11 -6.10
C THR A 55 -21.58 9.28 -4.82
N PRO A 56 -21.99 7.98 -4.90
CA PRO A 56 -22.40 7.18 -3.74
C PRO A 56 -21.27 6.71 -2.80
N GLY A 57 -20.13 7.43 -2.79
CA GLY A 57 -18.97 7.17 -1.91
C GLY A 57 -18.42 8.42 -1.24
N ALA A 58 -19.00 9.60 -1.50
CA ALA A 58 -18.66 10.84 -0.82
C ALA A 58 -19.36 10.88 0.55
N LEU A 59 -18.89 10.06 1.50
CA LEU A 59 -19.42 10.08 2.86
C LEU A 59 -19.10 11.43 3.52
N ARG A 60 -20.19 12.21 3.62
CA ARG A 60 -20.43 13.42 4.41
C ARG A 60 -19.59 14.65 4.05
N LYS A 61 -20.32 15.65 3.52
CA LYS A 61 -20.04 17.08 3.70
C LYS A 61 -19.53 17.32 5.12
N VAL A 62 -18.23 17.48 5.29
CA VAL A 62 -17.74 18.30 6.39
C VAL A 62 -17.60 19.68 5.76
N PRO A 63 -18.44 20.67 6.15
CA PRO A 63 -18.18 22.07 5.78
C PRO A 63 -16.77 22.45 6.24
N PRO A 64 -16.22 23.63 5.91
CA PRO A 64 -15.05 24.17 6.60
C PRO A 64 -15.43 24.50 8.06
N GLY A 65 -15.74 23.47 8.82
CA GLY A 65 -16.08 23.44 10.22
C GLY A 65 -15.14 22.48 10.94
N PRO A 66 -15.30 22.32 12.26
CA PRO A 66 -14.32 21.71 13.15
C PRO A 66 -13.91 20.26 12.82
N GLY A 67 -14.58 19.57 11.89
CA GLY A 67 -14.22 18.21 11.45
C GLY A 67 -13.02 18.14 10.48
N CYS A 68 -12.88 19.05 9.50
CA CYS A 68 -11.70 19.08 8.62
C CYS A 68 -10.48 19.68 9.33
N ALA A 69 -10.70 20.74 10.12
CA ALA A 69 -9.70 21.25 11.05
C ALA A 69 -9.38 20.23 12.15
N GLY A 70 -10.35 19.39 12.53
CA GLY A 70 -10.23 18.30 13.49
C GLY A 70 -9.41 17.15 12.95
N MET A 71 -9.63 16.72 11.70
CA MET A 71 -8.79 15.71 11.03
C MET A 71 -7.39 16.24 10.72
N TYR A 72 -7.25 17.51 10.33
CA TYR A 72 -5.95 18.16 10.16
C TYR A 72 -5.22 18.35 11.50
N ARG A 73 -5.93 18.75 12.57
CA ARG A 73 -5.40 18.79 13.95
C ARG A 73 -5.11 17.41 14.49
N HIS A 74 -5.91 16.40 14.17
CA HIS A 74 -5.69 15.01 14.58
C HIS A 74 -4.48 14.44 13.84
N ALA A 75 -4.34 14.70 12.54
CA ALA A 75 -3.13 14.40 11.79
C ALA A 75 -1.89 15.13 12.35
N ARG A 76 -2.03 16.38 12.81
CA ARG A 76 -0.95 17.13 13.49
C ARG A 76 -0.73 16.76 14.97
N ARG A 77 -1.71 16.18 15.67
CA ARG A 77 -1.63 15.85 17.11
C ARG A 77 -1.39 14.38 17.38
N CYS A 78 -1.63 13.51 16.41
CA CYS A 78 -1.27 12.10 16.48
C CYS A 78 0.23 11.98 16.21
N PRO A 79 1.04 11.66 17.24
CA PRO A 79 2.47 11.41 17.05
C PRO A 79 2.70 10.21 16.14
N ALA A 80 1.72 9.29 16.03
CA ALA A 80 1.74 8.18 15.07
C ALA A 80 1.52 8.63 13.62
N VAL A 81 0.71 9.68 13.40
CA VAL A 81 0.51 10.24 12.06
C VAL A 81 1.78 11.00 11.69
N LEU A 82 2.25 11.95 12.51
CA LEU A 82 3.55 12.64 12.36
C LEU A 82 4.73 11.66 12.25
N GLY A 83 4.77 10.63 13.07
CA GLY A 83 5.72 9.52 12.97
C GLY A 83 5.61 8.83 11.62
N ALA A 84 4.41 8.57 11.09
CA ALA A 84 4.22 8.04 9.73
C ALA A 84 4.57 9.05 8.62
N TRP A 85 4.57 10.37 8.86
CA TRP A 85 5.11 11.38 7.94
C TRP A 85 6.64 11.37 7.92
N HIS A 86 7.28 11.05 9.04
CA HIS A 86 8.72 11.15 9.25
C HIS A 86 9.45 9.81 9.21
N HIS A 87 8.75 8.68 9.27
CA HIS A 87 9.43 7.40 9.36
C HIS A 87 10.00 6.98 8.00
N PRO A 88 11.32 6.77 7.93
CA PRO A 88 11.98 6.12 6.78
C PRO A 88 11.46 4.69 6.55
N TRP A 89 10.78 4.11 7.55
CA TRP A 89 10.41 2.70 7.60
C TRP A 89 9.57 2.26 6.37
N MET A 90 8.69 3.11 5.81
CA MET A 90 7.84 2.78 4.66
C MET A 90 8.58 2.70 3.32
N ALA A 91 9.69 3.42 3.16
CA ALA A 91 10.49 3.40 1.94
C ALA A 91 11.61 2.35 2.01
N THR A 92 12.19 2.12 3.18
CA THR A 92 13.35 1.24 3.33
C THR A 92 12.97 -0.25 3.44
N LEU A 93 11.88 -0.61 4.14
CA LEU A 93 11.54 -2.02 4.38
C LEU A 93 10.89 -2.74 3.19
N GLY A 94 10.00 -2.07 2.44
CA GLY A 94 9.38 -2.68 1.25
C GLY A 94 10.41 -3.01 0.16
N LEU A 95 11.45 -2.18 0.05
CA LEU A 95 12.54 -2.33 -0.91
C LEU A 95 13.61 -3.32 -0.46
N GLN A 96 14.09 -3.26 0.79
CA GLN A 96 15.19 -4.12 1.21
C GLN A 96 14.77 -5.52 1.68
N ALA A 97 13.58 -5.67 2.29
CA ALA A 97 13.11 -6.97 2.78
C ALA A 97 12.12 -7.67 1.82
N GLY A 98 11.30 -6.90 1.09
CA GLY A 98 10.24 -7.45 0.23
C GLY A 98 10.70 -7.98 -1.13
N ILE A 99 11.81 -7.44 -1.67
CA ILE A 99 12.28 -7.79 -3.01
C ILE A 99 12.91 -9.20 -3.05
N PRO A 100 13.85 -9.57 -2.15
CA PRO A 100 14.34 -10.96 -2.09
C PRO A 100 13.23 -11.94 -1.67
N ALA A 101 12.24 -11.47 -0.92
CA ALA A 101 11.17 -12.31 -0.40
C ALA A 101 10.23 -12.88 -1.46
N LEU A 102 10.17 -12.23 -2.62
CA LEU A 102 9.20 -12.52 -3.66
C LEU A 102 9.85 -12.95 -4.98
N ASP A 103 11.18 -12.83 -5.08
CA ASP A 103 11.94 -13.34 -6.21
C ASP A 103 12.12 -14.86 -6.04
N SER A 104 11.50 -15.62 -6.93
CA SER A 104 11.44 -17.08 -6.87
C SER A 104 11.30 -17.64 -8.29
N PRO A 105 11.46 -18.95 -8.50
CA PRO A 105 11.20 -19.56 -9.80
C PRO A 105 9.78 -19.28 -10.34
N LEU A 106 8.82 -18.96 -9.46
CA LEU A 106 7.44 -18.62 -9.81
C LEU A 106 7.20 -17.13 -10.07
N CYS A 107 8.01 -16.26 -9.49
CA CYS A 107 7.75 -14.82 -9.44
C CYS A 107 9.04 -14.06 -9.68
N SER A 108 9.04 -13.11 -10.61
CA SER A 108 10.16 -12.18 -10.78
C SER A 108 9.76 -10.77 -10.40
N ILE A 109 10.70 -10.03 -9.81
CA ILE A 109 10.54 -8.61 -9.52
C ILE A 109 11.65 -7.84 -10.22
N SER A 110 11.33 -6.63 -10.69
CA SER A 110 12.34 -5.67 -11.14
C SER A 110 12.63 -4.69 -9.99
N PRO A 111 13.77 -4.81 -9.29
CA PRO A 111 14.07 -3.93 -8.16
C PRO A 111 14.15 -2.46 -8.58
N ALA A 112 14.65 -2.21 -9.79
CA ALA A 112 14.75 -0.87 -10.37
C ALA A 112 13.39 -0.19 -10.62
N ALA A 113 12.31 -0.96 -10.71
CA ALA A 113 10.95 -0.44 -10.89
C ALA A 113 10.23 -0.14 -9.56
N VAL A 114 10.82 -0.50 -8.41
CA VAL A 114 10.22 -0.27 -7.10
C VAL A 114 10.66 1.09 -6.58
N GLU A 115 9.75 2.06 -6.59
CA GLU A 115 10.05 3.43 -6.11
C GLU A 115 9.50 3.72 -4.71
N THR A 116 8.45 3.00 -4.29
CA THR A 116 7.72 3.30 -3.06
C THR A 116 7.27 2.01 -2.35
N ASN A 117 6.07 1.98 -1.78
CA ASN A 117 5.53 0.87 -1.01
C ASN A 117 4.75 -0.16 -1.87
N ILE A 118 4.77 -0.02 -3.19
CA ILE A 118 4.09 -0.90 -4.13
C ILE A 118 5.16 -1.68 -4.90
N VAL A 119 5.02 -3.01 -4.90
CA VAL A 119 5.86 -3.90 -5.70
C VAL A 119 4.98 -4.63 -6.70
N MET A 120 5.37 -4.54 -7.97
CA MET A 120 4.76 -5.30 -9.05
C MET A 120 5.52 -6.62 -9.21
N VAL A 121 4.82 -7.73 -9.04
CA VAL A 121 5.38 -9.07 -9.08
C VAL A 121 4.90 -9.76 -10.35
N ASN A 122 5.81 -10.17 -11.21
CA ASN A 122 5.45 -10.86 -12.45
C ASN A 122 5.45 -12.37 -12.23
N VAL A 123 4.35 -13.03 -12.57
CA VAL A 123 4.21 -14.49 -12.46
C VAL A 123 4.86 -15.14 -13.69
N GLN A 124 5.81 -16.02 -13.43
CA GLN A 124 6.65 -16.68 -14.43
C GLN A 124 6.11 -18.07 -14.81
N GLY A 125 6.55 -18.58 -15.97
CA GLY A 125 6.30 -19.96 -16.40
C GLY A 125 4.83 -20.29 -16.75
N ALA A 126 4.50 -21.59 -16.71
CA ALA A 126 3.21 -22.16 -17.11
C ALA A 126 2.09 -21.99 -16.06
N TRP A 127 2.25 -21.04 -15.14
CA TRP A 127 1.26 -20.81 -14.09
C TRP A 127 -0.08 -20.32 -14.69
N PRO A 128 -1.21 -20.96 -14.35
CA PRO A 128 -2.50 -20.75 -15.02
C PRO A 128 -3.07 -19.34 -14.85
N SER A 129 -2.98 -18.74 -13.66
CA SER A 129 -3.35 -17.34 -13.46
C SER A 129 -2.78 -16.73 -12.17
N PRO A 130 -2.53 -15.40 -12.13
CA PRO A 130 -2.20 -14.69 -10.90
C PRO A 130 -3.28 -14.84 -9.81
N ALA A 131 -4.55 -15.01 -10.19
CA ALA A 131 -5.67 -15.20 -9.27
C ALA A 131 -5.56 -16.53 -8.51
N GLU A 132 -5.20 -17.62 -9.19
CA GLU A 132 -5.02 -18.90 -8.53
C GLU A 132 -3.77 -18.90 -7.62
N LEU A 133 -2.72 -18.13 -7.96
CA LEU A 133 -1.55 -17.99 -7.08
C LEU A 133 -1.94 -17.26 -5.79
N CYS A 134 -2.76 -16.22 -5.91
CA CYS A 134 -3.34 -15.54 -4.75
C CYS A 134 -4.21 -16.48 -3.90
N ALA A 135 -4.96 -17.39 -4.52
CA ALA A 135 -5.77 -18.36 -3.78
C ALA A 135 -4.91 -19.33 -2.98
N ARG A 136 -3.82 -19.85 -3.57
CA ARG A 136 -2.87 -20.74 -2.87
C ARG A 136 -2.10 -20.03 -1.75
N LEU A 137 -1.69 -18.78 -1.97
CA LEU A 137 -1.03 -17.96 -0.96
C LEU A 137 -1.95 -17.58 0.20
N ARG A 138 -3.27 -17.48 -0.05
CA ARG A 138 -4.27 -17.22 0.99
C ARG A 138 -4.60 -18.46 1.82
N ALA A 139 -4.66 -19.64 1.20
CA ALA A 139 -4.99 -20.89 1.89
C ALA A 139 -3.91 -21.24 2.92
N VAL A 140 -4.31 -21.85 4.04
CA VAL A 140 -3.40 -22.40 5.05
C VAL A 140 -3.67 -23.89 5.15
N SER A 141 -2.63 -24.71 5.15
CA SER A 141 -2.74 -26.16 5.31
C SER A 141 -2.06 -26.65 6.59
N GLU A 142 -2.52 -27.77 7.13
CA GLU A 142 -1.90 -28.42 8.30
C GLU A 142 -0.45 -28.83 8.02
N GLU A 143 -0.15 -29.25 6.78
CA GLU A 143 1.21 -29.59 6.34
C GLU A 143 2.14 -28.37 6.40
N GLU A 144 1.68 -27.21 5.94
CA GLU A 144 2.44 -25.97 6.00
C GLU A 144 2.70 -25.56 7.44
N GLU A 145 1.68 -25.63 8.30
CA GLU A 145 1.82 -25.29 9.71
C GLU A 145 2.79 -26.25 10.42
N ALA A 146 2.76 -27.54 10.08
CA ALA A 146 3.71 -28.52 10.60
C ALA A 146 5.16 -28.24 10.16
N GLU A 147 5.38 -27.74 8.95
CA GLU A 147 6.72 -27.46 8.43
C GLU A 147 7.27 -26.09 8.84
N THR A 148 6.44 -25.05 8.74
CA THR A 148 6.83 -23.65 9.01
C THR A 148 6.65 -23.26 10.47
N GLY A 149 5.90 -24.06 11.24
CA GLY A 149 5.54 -23.81 12.62
C GLY A 149 4.51 -22.70 12.82
N GLN A 150 3.98 -22.11 11.74
CA GLN A 150 3.04 -20.98 11.81
C GLN A 150 2.00 -21.03 10.68
N ALA A 151 0.74 -20.79 11.00
CA ALA A 151 -0.31 -20.55 10.02
C ALA A 151 -0.18 -19.15 9.39
N VAL A 152 0.18 -19.06 8.10
CA VAL A 152 0.41 -17.79 7.40
C VAL A 152 -0.48 -17.66 6.17
N SER A 153 -1.28 -16.59 6.10
CA SER A 153 -2.09 -16.24 4.93
C SER A 153 -1.56 -14.96 4.29
N VAL A 154 -1.17 -15.06 3.01
CA VAL A 154 -0.63 -13.92 2.26
C VAL A 154 -1.67 -13.39 1.28
N LEU A 155 -1.97 -12.10 1.41
CA LEU A 155 -2.96 -11.42 0.58
C LEU A 155 -2.27 -10.54 -0.48
N LEU A 156 -2.47 -10.89 -1.75
CA LEU A 156 -2.01 -10.13 -2.91
C LEU A 156 -3.18 -9.78 -3.82
N LEU A 157 -2.98 -8.78 -4.69
CA LEU A 157 -3.99 -8.36 -5.67
C LEU A 157 -3.56 -8.72 -7.10
N PRO A 158 -4.34 -9.52 -7.84
CA PRO A 158 -4.19 -9.65 -9.29
C PRO A 158 -4.37 -8.30 -9.98
N TRP A 159 -3.36 -7.86 -10.71
CA TRP A 159 -3.36 -6.56 -11.39
C TRP A 159 -3.55 -6.70 -12.90
N SER A 160 -2.92 -7.70 -13.51
CA SER A 160 -3.00 -7.99 -14.93
C SER A 160 -3.01 -9.50 -15.19
N ALA A 161 -3.02 -9.91 -16.46
CA ALA A 161 -2.93 -11.31 -16.85
C ALA A 161 -1.70 -12.05 -16.27
N ARG A 162 -0.62 -11.33 -15.97
CA ARG A 162 0.65 -11.92 -15.49
C ARG A 162 1.25 -11.20 -14.29
N THR A 163 0.60 -10.17 -13.76
CA THR A 163 1.19 -9.34 -12.70
C THR A 163 0.30 -9.29 -11.46
N LEU A 164 0.94 -9.42 -10.30
CA LEU A 164 0.38 -9.21 -8.98
C LEU A 164 0.88 -7.87 -8.42
N ARG A 165 0.07 -7.24 -7.58
CA ARG A 165 0.43 -6.03 -6.84
C ARG A 165 0.51 -6.36 -5.35
N ALA A 166 1.71 -6.25 -4.80
CA ALA A 166 1.97 -6.28 -3.37
C ALA A 166 2.08 -4.84 -2.84
N VAL A 167 1.53 -4.58 -1.65
CA VAL A 167 1.54 -3.24 -1.05
C VAL A 167 1.93 -3.34 0.41
N TRP A 168 3.02 -2.69 0.80
CA TRP A 168 3.42 -2.56 2.20
C TRP A 168 2.73 -1.36 2.85
N HIS A 169 2.30 -1.53 4.09
CA HIS A 169 1.72 -0.49 4.94
C HIS A 169 2.04 -0.79 6.41
N ARG A 170 1.65 0.11 7.32
CA ARG A 170 2.11 0.12 8.73
C ARG A 170 1.89 -1.16 9.52
N ASP A 171 0.94 -1.97 9.09
CA ASP A 171 0.56 -3.20 9.78
C ASP A 171 1.28 -4.41 9.20
N ILE A 172 2.24 -4.18 8.29
CA ILE A 172 3.12 -5.20 7.72
C ILE A 172 4.54 -4.93 8.22
N SER A 173 5.00 -5.75 9.15
CA SER A 173 6.33 -5.69 9.73
C SER A 173 7.38 -6.44 8.90
N ALA A 174 8.65 -6.31 9.29
CA ALA A 174 9.74 -7.12 8.75
C ALA A 174 9.51 -8.63 8.98
N ARG A 175 8.96 -8.98 10.15
CA ARG A 175 8.61 -10.37 10.48
C ARG A 175 7.52 -10.89 9.53
N ASP A 176 6.46 -10.10 9.30
CA ASP A 176 5.38 -10.51 8.40
C ASP A 176 5.87 -10.70 6.97
N THR A 177 6.83 -9.87 6.54
CA THR A 177 7.48 -9.99 5.22
C THR A 177 8.28 -11.29 5.10
N GLU A 178 9.01 -11.66 6.15
CA GLU A 178 9.76 -12.93 6.20
C GLU A 178 8.82 -14.15 6.24
N LEU A 179 7.69 -14.06 6.94
CA LEU A 179 6.66 -15.11 6.92
C LEU A 179 6.02 -15.26 5.55
N ALA A 180 5.74 -14.14 4.88
CA ALA A 180 5.23 -14.14 3.51
C ALA A 180 6.23 -14.76 2.52
N ARG A 181 7.54 -14.53 2.71
CA ARG A 181 8.60 -15.19 1.93
C ARG A 181 8.53 -16.71 2.07
N ARG A 182 8.54 -17.22 3.31
CA ARG A 182 8.48 -18.67 3.60
C ARG A 182 7.23 -19.31 3.01
N LYS A 183 6.09 -18.62 3.12
CA LYS A 183 4.83 -19.03 2.48
C LYS A 183 5.00 -19.19 0.97
N LEU A 184 5.58 -18.20 0.30
CA LEU A 184 5.79 -18.23 -1.14
C LEU A 184 6.73 -19.39 -1.54
N GLU A 185 7.80 -19.63 -0.78
CA GLU A 185 8.73 -20.74 -1.01
C GLU A 185 8.04 -22.10 -0.86
N PHE A 186 7.23 -22.27 0.17
CA PHE A 186 6.42 -23.48 0.38
C PHE A 186 5.50 -23.73 -0.82
N VAL A 187 4.73 -22.71 -1.23
CA VAL A 187 3.83 -22.81 -2.39
C VAL A 187 4.63 -23.08 -3.67
N ALA A 188 5.79 -22.45 -3.85
CA ALA A 188 6.64 -22.68 -5.01
C ALA A 188 7.12 -24.12 -5.13
N ARG A 189 7.61 -24.70 -4.03
CA ARG A 189 8.04 -26.10 -3.99
C ARG A 189 6.88 -27.06 -4.24
N LYS A 190 5.73 -26.86 -3.59
CA LYS A 190 4.52 -27.69 -3.79
C LYS A 190 3.91 -27.61 -5.20
N CYS A 191 4.27 -26.60 -5.99
CA CYS A 191 3.86 -26.51 -7.38
C CYS A 191 4.84 -27.20 -8.36
N GLN A 192 6.03 -27.59 -7.89
CA GLN A 192 7.05 -28.29 -8.68
C GLN A 192 7.04 -29.81 -8.44
N GLU A 193 6.41 -30.26 -7.35
CA GLU A 193 6.06 -31.67 -7.06
C GLU A 193 4.89 -32.13 -7.94
#